data_AF-A0A4Y8MHN6-F1
#
_entry.id   AF-A0A4Y8MHN6-F1
#
_cell.length_a   1.000
_cell.length_b   1.000
_cell.length_c   1.000
_cell.angle_alpha   90.00
_cell.angle_beta   90.00
_cell.angle_gamma   90.00
#
_symmetry.space_group_name_H-M   'P 1'
#
loop_
_entity.id
_entity.type
_entity.pdbx_description
1 polymer ?
#
loop_
_entity_poly.entity_id
_entity_poly.type
_entity_poly.pdbx_seq_one_letter_code
_entity_poly.pdbx_strand_id
1 'polypeptide(L)'
;MRNDATASLIALFILAIIGGLFWISRTLGASFSSVCTATVPILFSAVILFAAWRFLDDFALPLLAGFFVIAWPSIWPVLDSIASGGRDTEDFFRPMGDPLINSDWVKWGVEALFVGLLAAAIYARRRRRYW
;
A
#
# COMPACT_ATOMS: atom_id res chain seq x y z
N MET A 1 -6.24 -11.65 36.34
CA MET A 1 -4.98 -12.35 36.02
C MET A 1 -4.87 -12.81 34.57
N ARG A 2 -5.72 -13.72 34.03
CA ARG A 2 -5.61 -14.15 32.60
C ARG A 2 -5.86 -13.00 31.60
N ASN A 3 -6.77 -12.09 31.92
CA ASN A 3 -7.10 -10.93 31.07
C ASN A 3 -5.99 -9.87 31.04
N ASP A 4 -5.19 -9.76 32.10
CA ASP A 4 -4.12 -8.77 32.23
C ASP A 4 -2.92 -9.14 31.35
N ALA A 5 -2.60 -10.44 31.28
CA ALA A 5 -1.56 -10.96 30.40
C ALA A 5 -1.93 -10.80 28.91
N THR A 6 -3.18 -11.09 28.54
CA THR A 6 -3.65 -10.90 27.15
C THR A 6 -3.68 -9.42 26.76
N ALA A 7 -4.13 -8.53 27.66
CA ALA A 7 -4.12 -7.09 27.41
C ALA A 7 -2.69 -6.54 27.25
N SER A 8 -1.75 -7.02 28.08
CA SER A 8 -0.34 -6.62 28.01
C SER A 8 0.31 -7.07 26.70
N LEU A 9 0.01 -8.30 26.23
CA LEU A 9 0.52 -8.80 24.94
C LEU A 9 -0.04 -8.00 23.75
N ILE A 10 -1.34 -7.68 23.78
CA ILE A 10 -1.96 -6.84 22.75
C ILE A 10 -1.31 -5.46 22.73
N ALA A 11 -1.09 -4.85 23.89
CA ALA A 11 -0.44 -3.54 24.00
C ALA A 11 1.00 -3.56 23.46
N LEU A 12 1.79 -4.59 23.80
CA LEU A 12 3.15 -4.77 23.27
C LEU A 12 3.15 -4.96 21.75
N PHE A 13 2.20 -5.71 21.22
CA PHE A 13 2.07 -5.93 19.78
C PHE A 13 1.72 -4.62 19.04
N ILE A 14 0.78 -3.85 19.57
CA ILE A 14 0.42 -2.52 19.03
C ILE A 14 1.63 -1.58 19.08
N LEU A 15 2.35 -1.53 20.20
CA LEU A 15 3.56 -0.71 20.35
C LEU A 15 4.65 -1.11 19.35
N ALA A 16 4.84 -2.41 19.12
CA ALA A 16 5.79 -2.91 18.13
C ALA A 16 5.40 -2.48 16.70
N ILE A 17 4.12 -2.56 16.33
CA ILE A 17 3.62 -2.10 15.04
C ILE A 17 3.83 -0.59 14.87
N ILE A 18 3.43 0.20 15.86
CA ILE A 18 3.59 1.66 15.84
C ILE A 18 5.08 2.03 15.73
N GLY A 19 5.95 1.36 16.50
CA GLY A 19 7.38 1.57 16.44
C GLY A 19 7.99 1.22 15.08
N GLY A 20 7.53 0.12 14.48
CA GLY A 20 7.94 -0.28 13.12
C GLY A 20 7.52 0.73 12.06
N LEU A 21 6.25 1.18 12.09
CA LEU A 21 5.75 2.21 11.18
C LEU A 21 6.48 3.54 11.35
N PHE A 22 6.84 3.90 12.58
CA PHE A 22 7.65 5.08 12.85
C PHE A 22 9.07 4.97 12.30
N TRP A 23 9.68 3.78 12.40
CA TRP A 23 10.99 3.55 11.81
C TRP A 23 10.94 3.61 10.27
N ILE A 24 9.89 3.07 9.67
CA ILE A 24 9.65 3.13 8.21
C ILE A 24 9.45 4.59 7.76
N SER A 25 8.63 5.38 8.47
CA SER A 25 8.42 6.79 8.08
C SER A 25 9.71 7.59 8.15
N ARG A 26 10.56 7.35 9.17
CA ARG A 26 11.86 8.01 9.32
C ARG A 26 12.88 7.59 8.27
N THR A 27 12.91 6.32 7.88
CA THR A 27 13.83 5.84 6.83
C THR A 27 13.44 6.34 5.45
N LEU A 28 12.14 6.46 5.17
CA LEU A 28 11.62 6.98 3.92
C LEU A 28 11.61 8.51 3.85
N GLY A 29 11.74 9.20 4.98
CA GLY A 29 11.57 10.65 5.05
C GLY A 29 10.13 11.11 4.80
N ALA A 30 9.15 10.25 5.10
CA ALA A 30 7.72 10.50 4.95
C ALA A 30 7.09 10.87 6.31
N SER A 31 5.90 11.47 6.29
CA SER A 31 5.13 11.68 7.51
C SER A 31 4.67 10.34 8.11
N PHE A 32 4.55 10.30 9.44
CA PHE A 32 4.02 9.11 10.12
C PHE A 32 2.54 8.89 9.79
N SER A 33 1.78 9.96 9.60
CA SER A 33 0.35 9.93 9.26
C SER A 33 0.12 9.29 7.89
N SER A 34 0.88 9.71 6.86
CA SER A 34 0.78 9.15 5.51
C SER A 34 1.13 7.66 5.49
N VAL A 35 2.14 7.24 6.27
CA VAL A 35 2.52 5.83 6.39
C VAL A 35 1.43 5.01 7.08
N CYS A 36 0.81 5.54 8.14
CA CYS A 36 -0.28 4.85 8.84
C CYS A 36 -1.54 4.72 7.96
N THR A 37 -1.91 5.77 7.25
CA THR A 37 -3.08 5.78 6.35
C THR A 37 -2.88 4.85 5.16
N ALA A 38 -1.66 4.75 4.61
CA ALA A 38 -1.30 3.79 3.58
C ALA A 38 -1.32 2.34 4.07
N THR A 39 -0.92 2.10 5.33
CA THR A 39 -0.76 0.74 5.85
C THR A 39 -2.08 -0.03 5.94
N VAL A 40 -3.19 0.65 6.31
CA VAL A 40 -4.51 0.01 6.47
C VAL A 40 -5.01 -0.67 5.18
N PRO A 41 -5.13 0.02 4.02
CA PRO A 41 -5.56 -0.59 2.78
C PRO A 41 -4.56 -1.63 2.24
N ILE A 42 -3.25 -1.44 2.48
CA ILE A 42 -2.23 -2.45 2.13
C ILE A 42 -2.45 -3.74 2.91
N LEU A 43 -2.65 -3.67 4.23
CA LEU A 43 -2.94 -4.85 5.05
C LEU A 43 -4.27 -5.50 4.67
N PHE A 44 -5.31 -4.69 4.43
CA PHE A 44 -6.61 -5.22 4.05
C PHE A 44 -6.57 -5.95 2.70
N SER A 45 -5.91 -5.35 1.70
CA SER A 45 -5.72 -6.00 0.39
C SER A 45 -4.84 -7.26 0.49
N ALA A 46 -3.81 -7.27 1.35
CA ALA A 46 -3.00 -8.46 1.60
C ALA A 46 -3.80 -9.60 2.25
N VAL A 47 -4.70 -9.29 3.18
CA VAL A 47 -5.59 -10.29 3.80
C VAL A 47 -6.56 -10.88 2.77
N ILE A 48 -7.17 -10.04 1.93
CA ILE A 48 -8.04 -10.51 0.84
C ILE A 48 -7.25 -11.38 -0.14
N LEU A 49 -6.04 -10.97 -0.50
CA LEU A 49 -5.15 -11.70 -1.37
C LEU A 49 -4.81 -13.09 -0.80
N PHE A 50 -4.46 -13.15 0.48
CA PHE A 50 -4.16 -14.39 1.18
C PHE A 50 -5.37 -15.33 1.24
N ALA A 51 -6.55 -14.78 1.53
CA ALA A 51 -7.80 -15.53 1.48
C ALA A 51 -8.09 -16.06 0.07
N ALA A 52 -7.91 -15.23 -0.96
CA ALA A 52 -8.11 -15.61 -2.36
C ALA A 52 -7.11 -16.67 -2.82
N TRP A 53 -5.84 -16.58 -2.41
CA TRP A 53 -4.81 -17.57 -2.73
C TRP A 53 -5.24 -18.98 -2.31
N ARG A 54 -5.92 -19.12 -1.15
CA ARG A 54 -6.38 -20.42 -0.65
C ARG A 54 -7.36 -21.14 -1.58
N PHE A 55 -8.05 -20.41 -2.45
CA PHE A 55 -9.03 -20.93 -3.41
C PHE A 55 -8.50 -20.98 -4.85
N LEU A 56 -7.35 -20.35 -5.13
CA LEU A 56 -6.89 -20.06 -6.47
C LEU A 56 -5.40 -20.41 -6.60
N ASP A 57 -5.05 -21.69 -6.42
CA ASP A 57 -3.67 -22.22 -6.36
C ASP A 57 -2.79 -21.88 -7.59
N ASP A 58 -3.39 -21.56 -8.75
CA ASP A 58 -2.70 -21.20 -10.00
C ASP A 58 -2.85 -19.73 -10.43
N PHE A 59 -3.42 -18.86 -9.57
CA PHE A 59 -3.58 -17.42 -9.89
C PHE A 59 -2.58 -16.52 -9.16
N ALA A 60 -1.48 -17.04 -8.64
CA ALA A 60 -0.45 -16.27 -7.93
C ALA A 60 -0.08 -14.95 -8.64
N LEU A 61 0.18 -14.99 -9.95
CA LEU A 61 0.56 -13.81 -10.74
C LEU A 61 -0.58 -12.78 -10.91
N PRO A 62 -1.78 -13.16 -11.37
CA PRO A 62 -2.93 -12.23 -11.38
C PRO A 62 -3.31 -11.70 -10.01
N LEU A 63 -3.22 -12.51 -8.96
CA LEU A 63 -3.48 -12.11 -7.58
C LEU A 63 -2.48 -11.03 -7.16
N LEU A 64 -1.17 -11.26 -7.37
CA LEU A 64 -0.13 -10.28 -7.05
C LEU A 64 -0.32 -8.96 -7.83
N ALA A 65 -0.66 -9.04 -9.12
CA ALA A 65 -0.95 -7.86 -9.92
C ALA A 65 -2.19 -7.10 -9.41
N GLY A 66 -3.24 -7.83 -9.01
CA GLY A 66 -4.45 -7.25 -8.42
C GLY A 66 -4.18 -6.56 -7.08
N PHE A 67 -3.29 -7.14 -6.27
CA PHE A 67 -2.81 -6.49 -5.04
C PHE A 67 -2.15 -5.15 -5.35
N PHE A 68 -1.24 -5.08 -6.32
CA PHE A 68 -0.61 -3.81 -6.69
C PHE A 68 -1.63 -2.78 -7.18
N VAL A 69 -2.60 -3.17 -8.01
CA VAL A 69 -3.67 -2.25 -8.47
C VAL A 69 -4.46 -1.65 -7.30
N ILE A 70 -4.80 -2.45 -6.30
CA ILE A 70 -5.63 -2.01 -5.17
C ILE A 70 -4.82 -1.26 -4.11
N ALA A 71 -3.59 -1.72 -3.84
CA ALA A 71 -2.74 -1.17 -2.79
C ALA A 71 -1.99 0.08 -3.25
N TRP A 72 -1.66 0.21 -4.53
CA TRP A 72 -0.83 1.31 -5.03
C TRP A 72 -1.42 2.71 -4.79
N PRO A 73 -2.72 2.98 -4.98
CA PRO A 73 -3.29 4.30 -4.71
C PRO A 73 -3.04 4.79 -3.28
N SER A 74 -2.94 3.86 -2.32
CA SER A 74 -2.66 4.20 -0.93
C SER A 74 -1.22 4.63 -0.66
N ILE A 75 -0.30 4.41 -1.61
CA ILE A 75 1.11 4.81 -1.52
C ILE A 75 1.29 6.28 -1.96
N TRP A 76 0.36 6.84 -2.75
CA TRP A 76 0.45 8.24 -3.20
C TRP A 76 0.63 9.26 -2.07
N PRO A 77 -0.14 9.22 -0.96
CA PRO A 77 0.06 10.14 0.16
C PRO A 77 1.46 10.04 0.79
N VAL A 78 2.07 8.84 0.77
CA VAL A 78 3.45 8.64 1.26
C VAL A 78 4.45 9.30 0.32
N LEU A 79 4.30 9.12 -0.99
CA LEU A 79 5.16 9.75 -2.00
C LEU A 79 5.00 11.27 -2.02
N ASP A 80 3.77 11.77 -1.90
CA ASP A 80 3.46 13.18 -1.76
C ASP A 80 4.12 13.77 -0.50
N SER A 81 4.09 13.02 0.61
CA SER A 81 4.77 13.43 1.84
C SER A 81 6.30 13.44 1.73
N ILE A 82 6.90 12.47 1.02
CA ILE A 82 8.35 12.48 0.76
C ILE A 82 8.72 13.68 -0.11
N ALA A 83 7.93 13.94 -1.16
CA ALA A 83 8.15 15.05 -2.08
C ALA A 83 8.02 16.44 -1.39
N SER A 84 7.22 16.53 -0.33
CA SER A 84 7.07 17.75 0.49
C SER A 84 8.07 17.86 1.66
N GLY A 85 9.06 16.95 1.75
CA GLY A 85 10.09 16.96 2.80
C GLY A 85 9.66 16.31 4.11
N GLY A 86 8.77 15.32 4.05
CA GLY A 86 8.30 14.52 5.20
C GLY A 86 7.12 15.13 5.95
N ARG A 87 6.34 15.98 5.28
CA ARG A 87 5.17 16.67 5.86
C ARG A 87 3.91 16.29 5.09
N ASP A 88 2.75 16.43 5.72
CA ASP A 88 1.48 16.21 5.02
C ASP A 88 1.14 17.46 4.19
N THR A 89 0.82 17.25 2.91
CA THR A 89 0.51 18.34 1.96
C THR A 89 -0.82 19.01 2.27
N GLU A 90 -1.71 18.35 3.02
CA GLU A 90 -3.02 18.87 3.44
C GLU A 90 -2.92 19.96 4.53
N ASP A 91 -1.79 20.07 5.23
CA ASP A 91 -1.60 21.03 6.33
C ASP A 91 -1.15 22.43 5.87
N PHE A 92 -0.90 22.66 4.58
CA PHE A 92 -0.41 23.95 4.06
C PHE A 92 -1.41 24.70 3.18
N PHE A 93 -1.57 26.00 3.50
CA PHE A 93 -2.29 26.99 2.69
C PHE A 93 -1.52 27.44 1.42
N ARG A 94 -0.26 27.01 1.26
CA ARG A 94 0.58 27.28 0.09
C ARG A 94 1.45 26.06 -0.25
N PRO A 95 1.27 25.41 -1.42
CA PRO A 95 2.13 24.32 -1.85
C PRO A 95 3.56 24.83 -2.09
N MET A 96 4.54 24.17 -1.48
CA MET A 96 5.96 24.49 -1.62
C MET A 96 6.48 23.85 -2.91
N GLY A 97 6.11 24.45 -4.05
CA GLY A 97 6.32 23.88 -5.39
C GLY A 97 5.33 22.75 -5.68
N ASP A 98 4.89 22.62 -6.94
CA ASP A 98 4.14 21.44 -7.38
C ASP A 98 5.15 20.35 -7.76
N PRO A 99 5.40 19.35 -6.89
CA PRO A 99 6.22 18.21 -7.30
C PRO A 99 5.53 17.49 -8.45
N LEU A 100 6.30 16.98 -9.40
CA LEU A 100 5.82 16.22 -10.56
C LEU A 100 4.90 15.04 -10.16
N ILE A 101 5.11 14.51 -8.95
CA ILE A 101 4.32 13.48 -8.28
C ILE A 101 2.89 13.93 -7.91
N ASN A 102 2.64 15.23 -7.74
CA ASN A 102 1.31 15.80 -7.53
C ASN A 102 0.46 15.84 -8.82
N SER A 103 1.06 15.59 -9.99
CA SER A 103 0.32 15.59 -11.25
C SER A 103 -0.60 14.38 -11.35
N ASP A 104 -1.91 14.62 -11.43
CA ASP A 104 -2.91 13.58 -11.64
C ASP A 104 -2.58 12.70 -12.85
N TRP A 105 -2.03 13.27 -13.93
CA TRP A 105 -1.63 12.51 -15.12
C TRP A 105 -0.57 11.44 -14.82
N VAL A 106 0.37 11.74 -13.93
CA VAL A 106 1.38 10.76 -13.50
C VAL A 106 0.72 9.69 -12.63
N LYS A 107 -0.18 10.09 -11.73
CA LYS A 107 -0.91 9.16 -10.86
C LYS A 107 -1.74 8.16 -11.68
N TRP A 108 -2.56 8.68 -12.59
CA TRP A 108 -3.37 7.90 -13.53
C TRP A 108 -2.50 7.04 -14.46
N GLY A 109 -1.37 7.55 -14.95
CA GLY A 109 -0.48 6.79 -15.83
C GLY A 109 0.12 5.56 -15.15
N VAL A 110 0.57 5.70 -13.90
CA VAL A 110 1.11 4.60 -13.11
C VAL A 110 0.03 3.58 -12.75
N GLU A 111 -1.17 4.04 -12.38
CA GLU A 111 -2.30 3.14 -12.11
C GLU A 111 -2.74 2.38 -13.36
N ALA A 112 -2.81 3.05 -14.52
CA ALA A 112 -3.10 2.41 -15.80
C ALA A 112 -2.06 1.35 -16.17
N LEU A 113 -0.79 1.56 -15.82
CA LEU A 113 0.27 0.57 -16.01
C LEU A 113 0.03 -0.69 -15.16
N PHE A 114 -0.36 -0.54 -13.89
CA PHE A 114 -0.70 -1.69 -13.04
C PHE A 114 -1.95 -2.43 -13.53
N VAL A 115 -2.98 -1.71 -13.97
CA VAL A 115 -4.17 -2.32 -14.58
C VAL A 115 -3.80 -3.08 -15.86
N GLY A 116 -2.91 -2.51 -16.68
CA GLY A 116 -2.37 -3.17 -17.87
C GLY A 116 -1.60 -4.45 -17.54
N LEU A 117 -0.75 -4.44 -16.50
CA LEU A 117 -0.04 -5.62 -16.01
C LEU A 117 -1.00 -6.71 -15.52
N LEU A 118 -2.06 -6.34 -14.80
CA LEU A 118 -3.10 -7.28 -14.38
C LEU A 118 -3.81 -7.91 -15.59
N ALA A 119 -4.20 -7.10 -16.57
CA ALA A 119 -4.82 -7.58 -17.80
C ALA A 119 -3.88 -8.53 -18.57
N ALA A 120 -2.59 -8.19 -18.67
CA ALA A 120 -1.57 -9.04 -19.30
C ALA A 120 -1.37 -10.36 -18.54
N ALA A 121 -1.35 -10.35 -17.21
CA ALA A 121 -1.23 -11.55 -16.39
C ALA A 121 -2.42 -12.50 -16.58
N ILE A 122 -3.64 -11.95 -16.64
CA ILE A 122 -4.86 -12.72 -16.94
C ILE A 122 -4.82 -13.28 -18.36
N TYR A 123 -4.44 -12.46 -19.35
CA TYR A 123 -4.36 -12.85 -20.76
C TYR A 123 -3.32 -13.96 -21.00
N ALA A 124 -2.11 -13.80 -20.46
CA ALA A 124 -1.04 -14.79 -20.58
C ALA A 124 -1.44 -16.13 -19.96
N ARG A 125 -2.15 -16.11 -18.83
CA ARG A 125 -2.68 -17.33 -18.20
C ARG A 125 -3.78 -17.97 -19.04
N ARG A 126 -4.71 -17.18 -19.59
CA ARG A 126 -5.75 -17.70 -20.49
C ARG A 126 -5.11 -18.39 -21.68
N ARG A 127 -4.05 -17.84 -22.26
CA ARG A 127 -3.31 -18.48 -23.35
C ARG A 127 -2.70 -19.83 -22.96
N ARG A 128 -2.13 -19.96 -21.75
CA ARG A 128 -1.53 -21.22 -21.27
C ARG A 128 -2.54 -22.33 -20.95
N ARG A 129 -3.82 -22.01 -20.72
CA ARG A 129 -4.85 -23.00 -20.35
C ARG A 129 -5.59 -23.61 -21.55
N TYR A 130 -5.50 -22.98 -22.71
CA TYR A 130 -6.19 -23.38 -23.95
C TYR A 130 -5.25 -24.07 -24.97
N TRP A 131 -3.99 -24.24 -24.61
CA TRP A 131 -2.96 -24.99 -25.33
C TRP A 131 -2.47 -26.12 -24.43
#